data_AF-A0A7Y5FKG7-F1
#
_entry.id   AF-A0A7Y5FKG7-F1
#
_cell.length_a   1.000
_cell.length_b   1.000
_cell.length_c   1.000
_cell.angle_alpha   90.00
_cell.angle_beta   90.00
_cell.angle_gamma   90.00
#
_symmetry.space_group_name_H-M   'P 1'
#
loop_
_entity.id
_entity.type
_entity.pdbx_description
1 polymer ?
#
loop_
_entity_poly.entity_id
_entity_poly.type
_entity_poly.pdbx_seq_one_letter_code
_entity_poly.pdbx_strand_id
1 'polypeptide(L)'
;MNRMVSGWGVVCGLDVTFDPQHRALIVSPGLAIDCRGREILICEPQAVKLAVLEPPCNPTPVPPDAAGEHLVLCLEYHDCKTEPVQLTSMACGGEERQEFNRIRDSFKLRLRHEADVHLPPPNGRLCPLMDFKKSGKPETMHGYLCRHLKEGCPDCDEKVCLVLARIVRRGESEDPDRPAVFLDACFKRRLVYSNPVLYDLIHCFHGDLPHVIGISWKDVHAAKPLEWGEFEALLNNTDKGLTVYFDQEMDDKTINRHTFLLSVANYDEDTGYDFKRYISPERIEYAKDAHGSHATFFVNEAWRKDTFVGTSKIQKDGGDVEIVLRGNLITNLKGQALDGDFIAGKFPSGNGVQGGDFVSWFSVLPMPKPQKSQG
;
A
#
# COMPACT_ATOMS: atom_id res chain seq x y z
N MET A 1 11.81 19.12 -16.39
CA MET A 1 10.84 18.04 -16.07
C MET A 1 9.45 18.67 -15.92
N ASN A 2 8.36 18.08 -16.45
CA ASN A 2 7.06 18.77 -16.52
C ASN A 2 6.18 18.42 -15.29
N ARG A 3 5.67 19.44 -14.59
CA ARG A 3 4.70 19.29 -13.47
C ARG A 3 3.50 18.41 -13.80
N MET A 4 3.12 18.36 -15.08
CA MET A 4 1.98 17.61 -15.58
C MET A 4 2.24 16.11 -15.65
N VAL A 5 3.50 15.67 -15.56
CA VAL A 5 3.89 14.25 -15.62
C VAL A 5 4.18 13.72 -14.22
N SER A 6 4.93 14.47 -13.40
CA SER A 6 5.39 14.00 -12.09
C SER A 6 4.80 14.75 -10.90
N GLY A 7 3.91 15.72 -11.14
CA GLY A 7 3.44 16.65 -10.12
C GLY A 7 4.48 17.71 -9.77
N TRP A 8 4.27 18.36 -8.62
CA TRP A 8 5.17 19.36 -8.06
C TRP A 8 5.44 19.04 -6.58
N GLY A 9 6.54 19.54 -6.04
CA GLY A 9 7.04 19.18 -4.72
C GLY A 9 8.56 19.12 -4.65
N VAL A 10 9.08 18.60 -3.55
CA VAL A 10 10.51 18.28 -3.38
C VAL A 10 10.83 16.98 -4.11
N VAL A 11 11.86 17.01 -4.96
CA VAL A 11 12.35 15.85 -5.71
C VAL A 11 13.42 15.11 -4.89
N CYS A 12 14.37 15.85 -4.31
CA CYS A 12 15.43 15.30 -3.46
C CYS A 12 16.07 16.39 -2.58
N GLY A 13 16.75 15.99 -1.50
CA GLY A 13 17.45 16.91 -0.58
C GLY A 13 16.49 17.88 0.10
N LEU A 14 16.88 19.14 0.31
CA LEU A 14 16.07 20.19 0.95
C LEU A 14 15.58 19.84 2.36
N ASP A 15 16.37 19.05 3.08
CA ASP A 15 16.11 18.67 4.46
C ASP A 15 16.36 19.86 5.36
N VAL A 16 15.49 20.01 6.36
CA VAL A 16 15.55 21.11 7.32
C VAL A 16 16.03 20.56 8.65
N THR A 17 17.09 21.14 9.18
CA THR A 17 17.57 20.88 10.53
C THR A 17 17.59 22.18 11.33
N PHE A 18 17.48 22.08 12.65
CA PHE A 18 17.57 23.23 13.54
C PHE A 18 18.95 23.27 14.18
N ASP A 19 19.63 24.41 14.07
CA ASP A 19 20.86 24.71 14.79
C ASP A 19 20.53 25.53 16.06
N PRO A 20 20.63 24.94 17.27
CA PRO A 20 20.35 25.61 18.52
C PRO A 20 21.31 26.76 18.84
N GLN A 21 22.58 26.67 18.40
CA GLN A 21 23.62 27.66 18.75
C GLN A 21 23.37 28.98 18.03
N HIS A 22 23.05 28.91 16.74
CA HIS A 22 22.80 30.09 15.91
C HIS A 22 21.32 30.48 15.80
N ARG A 23 20.43 29.69 16.44
CA ARG A 23 18.95 29.82 16.33
C ARG A 23 18.51 29.96 14.87
N ALA A 24 19.02 29.08 14.03
CA ALA A 24 18.80 29.09 12.58
C ALA A 24 18.30 27.73 12.09
N LEU A 25 17.45 27.76 11.07
CA LEU A 25 17.10 26.59 10.28
C LEU A 25 18.13 26.43 9.17
N ILE A 26 18.68 25.24 9.03
CA ILE A 26 19.62 24.91 7.95
C ILE A 26 18.86 24.06 6.94
N VAL A 27 18.78 24.54 5.70
CA VAL A 27 18.21 23.81 4.57
C VAL A 27 19.34 23.20 3.77
N SER A 28 19.32 21.87 3.60
CA SER A 28 20.33 21.17 2.80
C SER A 28 20.16 21.45 1.29
N PRO A 29 21.23 21.28 0.49
CA PRO A 29 21.12 21.31 -0.96
C PRO A 29 20.06 20.34 -1.49
N GLY A 30 19.41 20.68 -2.60
CA GLY A 30 18.41 19.83 -3.21
C GLY A 30 17.62 20.49 -4.33
N LEU A 31 16.64 19.75 -4.84
CA LEU A 31 15.84 20.12 -6.00
C LEU A 31 14.35 20.04 -5.69
N ALA A 32 13.62 21.05 -6.12
CA ALA A 32 12.18 21.08 -6.09
C ALA A 32 11.58 21.52 -7.42
N ILE A 33 10.32 21.13 -7.65
CA ILE A 33 9.48 21.63 -8.74
C ILE A 33 8.33 22.38 -8.08
N ASP A 34 8.11 23.63 -8.45
CA ASP A 34 6.98 24.41 -7.93
C ASP A 34 5.67 24.08 -8.67
N CYS A 35 4.54 24.58 -8.17
CA CYS A 35 3.23 24.34 -8.79
C CYS A 35 3.11 24.88 -10.24
N ARG A 36 4.00 25.79 -10.65
CA ARG A 36 4.07 26.33 -12.01
C ARG A 36 5.02 25.52 -12.89
N GLY A 37 5.68 24.51 -12.34
CA GLY A 37 6.60 23.63 -13.06
C GLY A 37 8.00 24.21 -13.21
N ARG A 38 8.35 25.22 -12.42
CA ARG A 38 9.69 25.80 -12.37
C ARG A 38 10.55 24.94 -11.45
N GLU A 39 11.77 24.68 -11.90
CA GLU A 39 12.77 23.96 -11.12
C GLU A 39 13.47 24.93 -10.17
N ILE A 40 13.55 24.58 -8.88
CA ILE A 40 14.23 25.35 -7.85
C ILE A 40 15.39 24.51 -7.33
N LEU A 41 16.61 24.92 -7.66
CA LEU A 41 17.84 24.26 -7.26
C LEU A 41 18.54 25.04 -6.16
N ILE A 42 18.79 24.38 -5.03
CA ILE A 42 19.65 24.89 -3.96
C ILE A 42 20.95 24.08 -3.99
N CYS A 43 22.07 24.72 -4.34
CA CYS A 43 23.36 24.04 -4.47
C CYS A 43 24.14 23.97 -3.15
N GLU A 44 23.89 24.90 -2.23
CA GLU A 44 24.66 25.06 -0.98
C GLU A 44 23.72 25.21 0.22
N PRO A 45 24.11 24.74 1.42
CA PRO A 45 23.30 24.88 2.62
C PRO A 45 22.87 26.32 2.88
N GLN A 46 21.58 26.54 3.16
CA GLN A 46 21.03 27.87 3.42
C GLN A 46 20.61 28.00 4.87
N ALA A 47 21.07 29.06 5.54
CA ALA A 47 20.70 29.35 6.92
C ALA A 47 19.58 30.41 6.98
N VAL A 48 18.47 30.08 7.63
CA VAL A 48 17.32 30.96 7.84
C VAL A 48 17.19 31.24 9.34
N LYS A 49 17.45 32.48 9.76
CA LYS A 49 17.33 32.89 11.17
C LYS A 49 15.87 32.96 11.58
N LEU A 50 15.50 32.37 12.71
CA LEU A 50 14.11 32.41 13.23
C LEU A 50 13.68 33.80 13.75
N ALA A 51 14.62 34.76 13.87
CA ALA A 51 14.36 36.08 14.42
C ALA A 51 13.71 37.09 13.45
N VAL A 52 13.48 36.70 12.18
CA VAL A 52 13.11 37.63 11.08
C VAL A 52 11.63 37.53 10.69
N LEU A 53 10.74 37.35 11.67
CA LEU A 53 9.31 37.57 11.41
C LEU A 53 9.02 39.04 11.72
N GLU A 54 8.91 39.85 10.67
CA GLU A 54 8.28 41.17 10.81
C GLU A 54 6.86 40.95 11.33
N PRO A 55 6.48 41.59 12.45
CA PRO A 55 5.13 41.46 12.97
C PRO A 55 4.12 41.95 11.91
N PRO A 56 2.98 41.27 11.73
CA PRO A 56 1.96 41.74 10.81
C PRO A 56 1.54 43.17 11.16
N CYS A 57 1.39 44.04 10.15
CA CYS A 57 1.03 45.45 10.31
C CYS A 57 -0.35 45.71 10.96
N ASN A 58 -1.07 44.65 11.37
CA ASN A 58 -2.30 44.74 12.15
C ASN A 58 -2.25 43.73 13.32
N PRO A 59 -1.97 44.16 14.54
CA PRO A 59 -2.12 43.32 15.72
C PRO A 59 -3.62 43.25 16.06
N THR A 60 -4.33 42.25 15.56
CA THR A 60 -5.53 41.80 16.29
C THR A 60 -5.05 41.05 17.53
N PRO A 61 -5.46 41.45 18.74
CA PRO A 61 -5.03 40.79 19.97
C PRO A 61 -5.72 39.44 20.06
N VAL A 62 -5.04 38.39 19.59
CA VAL A 62 -5.38 37.01 19.96
C VAL A 62 -4.73 36.77 21.32
N PRO A 63 -5.48 36.34 22.35
CA PRO A 63 -4.92 36.05 23.66
C PRO A 63 -3.82 34.98 23.55
N PRO A 64 -2.84 34.96 24.47
CA PRO A 64 -1.77 33.97 24.47
C PRO A 64 -2.35 32.61 24.86
N ASP A 65 -2.90 31.89 23.90
CA ASP A 65 -3.28 30.51 24.10
C ASP A 65 -2.00 29.70 24.36
N ALA A 66 -2.09 28.71 25.25
CA ALA A 66 -1.03 27.77 25.60
C ALA A 66 -0.52 26.90 24.42
N ALA A 67 -0.95 27.21 23.19
CA ALA A 67 -0.53 26.61 21.94
C ALA A 67 0.56 27.48 21.31
N GLY A 68 1.79 26.99 21.23
CA GLY A 68 2.92 27.71 20.65
C GLY A 68 2.68 28.23 19.23
N GLU A 69 3.48 29.20 18.81
CA GLU A 69 3.41 29.79 17.47
C GLU A 69 3.77 28.74 16.40
N HIS A 70 2.83 28.51 15.47
CA HIS A 70 2.99 27.56 14.37
C HIS A 70 3.43 28.27 13.09
N LEU A 71 4.64 27.95 12.65
CA LEU A 71 5.29 28.52 11.47
C LEU A 71 5.58 27.42 10.45
N VAL A 72 5.66 27.80 9.19
CA VAL A 72 6.10 26.94 8.10
C VAL A 72 7.23 27.61 7.32
N LEU A 73 8.22 26.81 6.92
CA LEU A 73 9.30 27.24 6.05
C LEU A 73 8.91 26.99 4.58
N CYS A 74 8.75 28.08 3.83
CA CYS A 74 8.38 28.07 2.43
C CYS A 74 9.59 28.25 1.52
N LEU A 75 9.69 27.41 0.50
CA LEU A 75 10.54 27.63 -0.67
C LEU A 75 9.71 28.26 -1.79
N GLU A 76 10.14 29.44 -2.24
CA GLU A 76 9.48 30.22 -3.29
C GLU A 76 10.47 30.51 -4.42
N TYR A 77 10.06 30.31 -5.67
CA TYR A 77 10.85 30.74 -6.83
C TYR A 77 10.89 32.27 -6.92
N HIS A 78 12.03 32.83 -7.32
CA HIS A 78 12.23 34.27 -7.48
C HIS A 78 13.10 34.61 -8.69
N ASP A 79 12.62 35.53 -9.53
CA ASP A 79 13.42 36.09 -10.63
C ASP A 79 14.40 37.14 -10.11
N CYS A 80 15.71 36.90 -10.24
CA CYS A 80 16.73 37.90 -9.96
C CYS A 80 17.10 38.62 -11.26
N LYS A 81 16.77 39.92 -11.37
CA LYS A 81 17.21 40.76 -12.49
C LYS A 81 18.66 41.17 -12.28
N THR A 82 19.51 40.80 -13.21
CA THR A 82 20.96 41.02 -13.18
C THR A 82 21.39 41.81 -14.41
N GLU A 83 22.58 42.42 -14.36
CA GLU A 83 23.15 43.22 -15.45
C GLU A 83 22.26 44.42 -15.85
N PRO A 84 22.17 45.46 -15.02
CA PRO A 84 21.42 46.65 -15.36
C PRO A 84 22.06 47.38 -16.55
N VAL A 85 21.25 47.73 -17.53
CA VAL A 85 21.63 48.52 -18.70
C VAL A 85 20.87 49.84 -18.64
N GLN A 86 21.61 50.94 -18.78
CA GLN A 86 21.01 52.26 -18.94
C GLN A 86 20.62 52.44 -20.40
N LEU A 87 19.33 52.64 -20.65
CA LEU A 87 18.85 53.01 -21.98
C LEU A 87 18.93 54.53 -22.12
N THR A 88 19.77 55.00 -23.03
CA THR A 88 19.82 56.41 -23.40
C THR A 88 18.50 56.79 -24.08
N SER A 89 17.81 57.79 -23.55
CA SER A 89 16.57 58.30 -24.14
C SER A 89 16.84 58.81 -25.56
N MET A 90 16.17 58.23 -26.56
CA MET A 90 16.29 58.63 -27.97
C MET A 90 15.37 59.81 -28.37
N ALA A 91 14.75 60.51 -27.41
CA ALA A 91 13.96 61.70 -27.69
C ALA A 91 14.24 62.80 -26.64
N CYS A 92 14.44 64.04 -27.13
CA CYS A 92 14.68 65.24 -26.31
C CYS A 92 13.61 65.37 -25.22
N GLY A 93 13.98 65.06 -23.97
CA GLY A 93 13.13 65.21 -22.79
C GLY A 93 12.77 63.92 -22.03
N GLY A 94 13.18 62.73 -22.49
CA GLY A 94 12.90 61.48 -21.75
C GLY A 94 13.94 61.19 -20.66
N GLU A 95 13.48 60.86 -19.44
CA GLU A 95 14.34 60.41 -18.33
C GLU A 95 15.07 59.10 -18.69
N GLU A 96 16.30 58.94 -18.17
CA GLU A 96 17.07 57.71 -18.30
C GLU A 96 16.29 56.54 -17.69
N ARG A 97 16.02 55.50 -18.49
CA ARG A 97 15.36 54.28 -18.02
C ARG A 97 16.41 53.21 -17.78
N GLN A 98 16.40 52.66 -16.58
CA GLN A 98 17.24 51.51 -16.23
C GLN A 98 16.45 50.23 -16.49
N GLU A 99 16.94 49.41 -17.42
CA GLU A 99 16.42 48.08 -17.71
C GLU A 99 17.47 47.02 -17.33
N PHE A 100 17.13 45.73 -17.40
CA PHE A 100 18.04 44.63 -17.03
C PHE A 100 18.19 43.68 -18.20
N ASN A 101 19.43 43.37 -18.57
CA ASN A 101 19.73 42.53 -19.73
C ASN A 101 19.48 41.03 -19.45
N ARG A 102 19.61 40.60 -18.19
CA ARG A 102 19.58 39.17 -17.84
C ARG A 102 18.69 38.89 -16.64
N ILE A 103 17.79 37.92 -16.79
CA ILE A 103 17.00 37.36 -15.70
C ILE A 103 17.62 36.02 -15.29
N ARG A 104 17.88 35.84 -14.01
CA ARG A 104 18.43 34.61 -13.43
C ARG A 104 17.44 33.99 -12.46
N ASP A 105 17.15 32.71 -12.66
CA ASP A 105 16.37 31.89 -11.76
C ASP A 105 17.03 31.83 -10.38
N SER A 106 16.24 32.15 -9.35
CA SER A 106 16.67 32.19 -7.96
C SER A 106 15.53 31.74 -7.05
N PHE A 107 15.74 31.79 -5.74
CA PHE A 107 14.78 31.33 -4.75
C PHE A 107 14.75 32.24 -3.52
N LYS A 108 13.67 32.13 -2.75
CA LYS A 108 13.52 32.75 -1.43
C LYS A 108 13.03 31.70 -0.44
N LEU A 109 13.69 31.66 0.71
CA LEU A 109 13.22 30.93 1.88
C LEU A 109 12.50 31.91 2.80
N ARG A 110 11.23 31.64 3.09
CA ARG A 110 10.39 32.52 3.92
C ARG A 110 9.71 31.75 5.04
N LEU A 111 9.72 32.32 6.23
CA LEU A 111 8.86 31.86 7.32
C LEU A 111 7.49 32.51 7.14
N ARG A 112 6.44 31.70 7.22
CA ARG A 112 5.04 32.15 7.20
C ARG A 112 4.29 31.51 8.36
N HIS A 113 3.21 32.13 8.83
CA HIS A 113 2.30 31.46 9.74
C HIS A 113 1.60 30.30 9.01
N GLU A 114 1.40 29.19 9.70
CA GLU A 114 0.73 28.02 9.14
C GLU A 114 -0.68 28.36 8.59
N ALA A 115 -1.39 29.28 9.25
CA ALA A 115 -2.71 29.75 8.85
C ALA A 115 -2.73 30.53 7.53
N ASP A 116 -1.61 31.12 7.13
CA ASP A 116 -1.49 31.95 5.91
C ASP A 116 -1.11 31.12 4.66
N VAL A 117 -0.93 29.81 4.83
CA VAL A 117 -0.47 28.91 3.77
C VAL A 117 -1.54 27.88 3.45
N HIS A 118 -1.87 27.76 2.17
CA HIS A 118 -2.75 26.69 1.71
C HIS A 118 -2.02 25.34 1.81
N LEU A 119 -2.45 24.51 2.77
CA LEU A 119 -1.93 23.18 3.01
C LEU A 119 -2.92 22.14 2.50
N PRO A 120 -2.73 21.55 1.29
CA PRO A 120 -3.66 20.56 0.79
C PRO A 120 -3.77 19.37 1.75
N PRO A 121 -4.96 18.79 1.91
CA PRO A 121 -5.14 17.62 2.78
C PRO A 121 -4.31 16.44 2.22
N PRO A 122 -3.59 15.69 3.09
CA PRO A 122 -2.68 14.62 2.66
C PRO A 122 -3.39 13.46 1.95
N ASN A 123 -4.69 13.30 2.18
CA ASN A 123 -5.46 12.11 1.78
C ASN A 123 -6.54 12.43 0.75
N GLY A 124 -6.15 13.03 -0.38
CA GLY A 124 -7.03 13.08 -1.54
C GLY A 124 -7.30 11.66 -2.04
N ARG A 125 -8.42 11.06 -1.62
CA ARG A 125 -8.92 9.77 -2.15
C ARG A 125 -9.30 9.97 -3.61
N LEU A 126 -8.35 9.79 -4.51
CA LEU A 126 -8.58 9.76 -5.95
C LEU A 126 -8.26 8.36 -6.44
N CYS A 127 -9.08 7.38 -6.02
CA CYS A 127 -9.16 6.14 -6.78
C CYS A 127 -10.19 6.39 -7.88
N PRO A 128 -9.78 6.44 -9.17
CA PRO A 128 -10.70 6.61 -10.29
C PRO A 128 -11.91 5.71 -10.20
N LEU A 129 -11.69 4.46 -9.76
CA LEU A 129 -12.67 3.38 -9.65
C LEU A 129 -13.75 3.58 -8.58
N MET A 130 -13.55 4.51 -7.63
CA MET A 130 -14.53 4.82 -6.59
C MET A 130 -15.53 5.90 -7.01
N ASP A 131 -15.19 6.75 -8.00
CA ASP A 131 -16.11 7.76 -8.54
C ASP A 131 -17.18 7.16 -9.47
N PHE A 132 -16.96 5.96 -10.01
CA PHE A 132 -17.94 5.22 -10.82
C PHE A 132 -19.25 4.94 -10.07
N LYS A 133 -19.19 4.79 -8.74
CA LYS A 133 -20.39 4.54 -7.92
C LYS A 133 -21.36 5.74 -7.87
N LYS A 134 -20.93 6.94 -8.27
CA LYS A 134 -21.79 8.13 -8.31
C LYS A 134 -22.40 8.42 -9.68
N SER A 135 -21.77 7.97 -10.78
CA SER A 135 -22.19 8.31 -12.14
C SER A 135 -23.06 7.26 -12.83
N GLY A 136 -23.08 6.01 -12.34
CA GLY A 136 -23.98 4.94 -12.80
C GLY A 136 -23.74 4.48 -14.25
N LYS A 137 -22.64 4.89 -14.90
CA LYS A 137 -22.28 4.48 -16.26
C LYS A 137 -21.02 3.61 -16.23
N PRO A 138 -20.99 2.49 -16.99
CA PRO A 138 -19.75 1.74 -17.19
C PRO A 138 -18.81 2.58 -18.05
N GLU A 139 -17.85 3.25 -17.42
CA GLU A 139 -16.75 3.95 -18.10
C GLU A 139 -15.50 3.04 -18.04
N THR A 140 -14.72 3.00 -19.10
CA THR A 140 -13.43 2.30 -19.08
C THR A 140 -12.39 3.18 -18.39
N MET A 141 -11.30 2.60 -17.87
CA MET A 141 -10.19 3.38 -17.33
C MET A 141 -9.68 4.43 -18.33
N HIS A 142 -9.63 4.06 -19.62
CA HIS A 142 -9.26 4.98 -20.69
C HIS A 142 -10.28 6.13 -20.84
N GLY A 143 -11.58 5.84 -20.79
CA GLY A 143 -12.63 6.87 -20.83
C GLY A 143 -12.52 7.86 -19.68
N TYR A 144 -12.32 7.36 -18.45
CA TYR A 144 -12.08 8.17 -17.26
C TYR A 144 -10.89 9.11 -17.46
N LEU A 145 -9.75 8.57 -17.89
CA LEU A 145 -8.54 9.35 -18.12
C LEU A 145 -8.75 10.40 -19.21
N CYS A 146 -9.40 10.03 -20.33
CA CYS A 146 -9.71 10.96 -21.41
C CYS A 146 -10.60 12.11 -20.95
N ARG A 147 -11.59 11.87 -20.09
CA ARG A 147 -12.44 12.92 -19.54
C ARG A 147 -11.67 13.79 -18.56
N HIS A 148 -10.96 13.19 -17.60
CA HIS A 148 -10.23 13.92 -16.59
C HIS A 148 -9.12 14.78 -17.20
N LEU A 149 -8.39 14.28 -18.19
CA LEU A 149 -7.39 15.06 -18.92
C LEU A 149 -8.01 16.19 -19.77
N LYS A 150 -9.31 16.12 -20.08
CA LYS A 150 -10.06 17.19 -20.76
C LYS A 150 -10.63 18.24 -19.81
N GLU A 151 -10.66 18.00 -18.49
CA GLU A 151 -11.14 18.97 -17.49
C GLU A 151 -10.19 20.17 -17.34
N GLY A 152 -9.03 20.14 -18.01
CA GLY A 152 -8.05 21.21 -18.01
C GLY A 152 -6.86 20.91 -17.11
N CYS A 153 -5.83 21.74 -17.20
CA CYS A 153 -4.70 21.62 -16.29
C CYS A 153 -5.08 22.25 -14.94
N PRO A 154 -4.69 21.67 -13.80
CA PRO A 154 -4.91 22.30 -12.51
C PRO A 154 -4.28 23.68 -12.47
N ASP A 155 -5.07 24.69 -12.10
CA ASP A 155 -4.57 26.04 -11.90
C ASP A 155 -3.67 26.08 -10.65
N CYS A 156 -2.58 26.85 -10.73
CA CYS A 156 -1.82 27.20 -9.54
C CYS A 156 -2.24 28.60 -9.08
N ASP A 157 -3.30 28.64 -8.29
CA ASP A 157 -3.75 29.87 -7.63
C ASP A 157 -3.09 30.05 -6.25
N GLU A 158 -2.73 31.31 -5.99
CA GLU A 158 -2.08 31.86 -4.79
C GLU A 158 -0.57 31.62 -4.59
N LYS A 159 -0.01 32.44 -3.68
CA LYS A 159 1.44 32.60 -3.41
C LYS A 159 2.09 31.23 -3.22
N VAL A 160 2.86 30.81 -4.21
CA VAL A 160 3.50 29.49 -4.26
C VAL A 160 4.45 29.30 -3.09
N CYS A 161 3.98 28.68 -2.02
CA CYS A 161 4.80 28.22 -0.91
C CYS A 161 4.94 26.70 -1.00
N LEU A 162 6.13 26.22 -1.37
CA LEU A 162 6.47 24.82 -1.19
C LEU A 162 6.96 24.62 0.25
N VAL A 163 6.15 23.94 1.06
CA VAL A 163 6.46 23.71 2.48
C VAL A 163 7.59 22.70 2.62
N LEU A 164 8.66 23.12 3.29
CA LEU A 164 9.82 22.27 3.61
C LEU A 164 9.75 21.69 5.02
N ALA A 165 9.24 22.46 5.99
CA ALA A 165 9.11 22.02 7.37
C ALA A 165 8.10 22.87 8.14
N ARG A 166 7.54 22.29 9.21
CA ARG A 166 6.77 22.99 10.23
C ARG A 166 7.63 23.24 11.46
N ILE A 167 7.50 24.44 12.03
CA ILE A 167 8.20 24.88 13.22
C ILE A 167 7.16 25.26 14.25
N VAL A 168 7.25 24.68 15.45
CA VAL A 168 6.41 25.06 16.59
C VAL A 168 7.31 25.73 17.62
N ARG A 169 7.12 27.04 17.81
CA ARG A 169 7.85 27.81 18.82
C ARG A 169 7.00 27.89 20.08
N ARG A 170 7.53 27.39 21.18
CA ARG A 170 6.91 27.54 22.51
C ARG A 170 7.72 28.56 23.31
N GLY A 171 7.07 29.24 24.25
CA GLY A 171 7.76 30.12 25.19
C GLY A 171 8.90 29.38 25.90
N GLU A 172 9.89 30.11 26.41
CA GLU A 172 11.02 29.51 27.12
C GLU A 172 10.52 28.58 28.23
N SER A 173 10.91 27.31 28.15
CA SER A 173 10.54 26.25 29.09
C SER A 173 11.84 25.55 29.50
N GLU A 174 12.04 25.36 30.82
CA GLU A 174 13.22 24.69 31.38
C GLU A 174 13.14 23.15 31.30
N ASP A 175 12.05 22.60 30.77
CA ASP A 175 11.81 21.17 30.63
C ASP A 175 12.58 20.57 29.41
N PRO A 176 13.55 19.66 29.61
CA PRO A 176 14.33 19.05 28.53
C PRO A 176 13.50 18.16 27.59
N ASP A 177 12.35 17.65 28.03
CA ASP A 177 11.42 16.89 27.16
C ASP A 177 10.50 17.83 26.33
N ARG A 178 10.59 19.15 26.55
CA ARG A 178 9.79 20.17 25.86
C ARG A 178 10.70 21.26 25.27
N PRO A 179 11.36 20.99 24.13
CA PRO A 179 12.24 21.97 23.52
C PRO A 179 11.47 23.23 23.13
N ALA A 180 12.12 24.39 23.29
CA ALA A 180 11.56 25.70 22.91
C ALA A 180 11.19 25.80 21.42
N VAL A 181 11.83 24.97 20.57
CA VAL A 181 11.54 24.85 19.15
C VAL A 181 11.38 23.37 18.81
N PHE A 182 10.23 22.99 18.28
CA PHE A 182 9.99 21.67 17.70
C PHE A 182 9.93 21.79 16.17
N LEU A 183 10.69 20.94 15.47
CA LEU A 183 10.79 20.93 14.01
C LEU A 183 10.21 19.61 13.48
N ASP A 184 9.23 19.71 12.58
CA ASP A 184 8.70 18.60 11.81
C ASP A 184 9.04 18.83 10.32
N ALA A 185 10.12 18.19 9.87
CA ALA A 185 10.61 18.29 8.49
C ALA A 185 9.77 17.50 7.47
N CYS A 186 8.82 16.68 7.94
CA CYS A 186 7.96 15.87 7.07
C CYS A 186 6.52 16.38 7.01
N PHE A 187 6.16 17.36 7.86
CA PHE A 187 4.81 17.90 7.95
C PHE A 187 4.28 18.39 6.60
N LYS A 188 3.32 17.64 6.04
CA LYS A 188 2.66 17.92 4.74
C LYS A 188 3.64 18.28 3.62
N ARG A 189 4.88 17.77 3.71
CA ARG A 189 5.93 18.00 2.74
C ARG A 189 5.54 17.29 1.45
N ARG A 190 5.30 18.06 0.40
CA ARG A 190 4.90 17.51 -0.90
C ARG A 190 6.13 16.91 -1.59
N LEU A 191 6.09 15.61 -1.86
CA LEU A 191 7.19 14.88 -2.51
C LEU A 191 6.82 14.55 -3.96
N VAL A 192 7.80 14.62 -4.85
CA VAL A 192 7.70 14.17 -6.23
C VAL A 192 8.43 12.84 -6.35
N TYR A 193 7.68 11.76 -6.56
CA TYR A 193 8.24 10.44 -6.76
C TYR A 193 8.64 10.24 -8.22
N SER A 194 9.82 9.67 -8.46
CA SER A 194 10.20 9.21 -9.79
C SER A 194 9.42 7.93 -10.14
N ASN A 195 9.28 7.63 -11.43
CA ASN A 195 8.62 6.38 -11.84
C ASN A 195 9.27 5.13 -11.22
N PRO A 196 10.61 4.99 -11.17
CA PRO A 196 11.24 3.89 -10.44
C PRO A 196 10.80 3.81 -8.98
N VAL A 197 10.82 4.92 -8.23
CA VAL A 197 10.37 4.92 -6.83
C VAL A 197 8.89 4.56 -6.70
N LEU A 198 8.04 5.03 -7.61
CA LEU A 198 6.63 4.63 -7.63
C LEU A 198 6.46 3.12 -7.87
N TYR A 199 7.21 2.56 -8.82
CA TYR A 199 7.19 1.12 -9.07
C TYR A 199 7.73 0.33 -7.89
N ASP A 200 8.82 0.77 -7.27
CA ASP A 200 9.38 0.15 -6.06
C ASP A 200 8.37 0.19 -4.90
N LEU A 201 7.67 1.31 -4.70
CA LEU A 201 6.61 1.41 -3.69
C LEU A 201 5.48 0.43 -3.99
N ILE A 202 5.00 0.36 -5.23
CA ILE A 202 3.98 -0.61 -5.64
C ILE A 202 4.49 -2.03 -5.37
N HIS A 203 5.70 -2.38 -5.79
CA HIS A 203 6.26 -3.70 -5.58
C HIS A 203 6.49 -4.02 -4.11
N CYS A 204 6.97 -3.09 -3.28
CA CYS A 204 7.20 -3.34 -1.85
C CYS A 204 5.89 -3.52 -1.07
N PHE A 205 4.82 -2.80 -1.43
CA PHE A 205 3.50 -3.00 -0.81
C PHE A 205 2.86 -4.35 -1.19
N HIS A 206 3.34 -4.97 -2.27
CA HIS A 206 2.76 -6.16 -2.89
C HIS A 206 3.70 -7.39 -2.92
N GLY A 207 4.98 -7.25 -2.52
CA GLY A 207 6.03 -8.21 -2.88
C GLY A 207 6.57 -9.08 -1.75
N ASP A 208 6.38 -8.70 -0.49
CA ASP A 208 6.76 -9.53 0.69
C ASP A 208 5.52 -10.14 1.32
N LEU A 209 4.74 -10.88 0.52
CA LEU A 209 3.53 -11.58 0.98
C LEU A 209 3.87 -13.03 1.32
N PRO A 210 3.17 -13.65 2.29
CA PRO A 210 3.29 -15.08 2.50
C PRO A 210 2.61 -15.83 1.35
N HIS A 211 3.22 -16.92 0.89
CA HIS A 211 2.73 -17.77 -0.18
C HIS A 211 2.68 -19.24 0.25
N VAL A 212 1.83 -20.04 -0.40
CA VAL A 212 1.90 -21.49 -0.33
C VAL A 212 3.01 -21.96 -1.28
N ILE A 213 3.97 -22.72 -0.77
CA ILE A 213 5.09 -23.28 -1.55
C ILE A 213 4.96 -24.77 -1.84
N GLY A 214 4.03 -25.44 -1.16
CA GLY A 214 3.77 -26.86 -1.38
C GLY A 214 2.57 -27.38 -0.64
N ILE A 215 2.10 -28.55 -1.06
CA ILE A 215 0.99 -29.31 -0.45
C ILE A 215 1.34 -30.80 -0.46
N SER A 216 0.89 -31.57 0.54
CA SER A 216 1.20 -33.00 0.63
C SER A 216 0.52 -33.87 -0.44
N TRP A 217 -0.58 -33.38 -1.04
CA TRP A 217 -1.35 -34.09 -2.07
C TRP A 217 -1.07 -33.56 -3.50
N LYS A 218 0.11 -32.99 -3.73
CA LYS A 218 0.48 -32.38 -5.02
C LYS A 218 0.36 -33.35 -6.20
N ASP A 219 0.75 -34.61 -6.01
CA ASP A 219 0.79 -35.61 -7.08
C ASP A 219 -0.59 -36.07 -7.54
N VAL A 220 -1.61 -35.84 -6.70
CA VAL A 220 -3.00 -36.23 -6.98
C VAL A 220 -3.86 -35.04 -7.39
N HIS A 221 -3.34 -33.82 -7.25
CA HIS A 221 -4.04 -32.59 -7.63
C HIS A 221 -4.31 -32.55 -9.14
N ALA A 222 -5.59 -32.42 -9.52
CA ALA A 222 -6.04 -32.40 -10.92
C ALA A 222 -5.45 -33.56 -11.77
N ALA A 223 -5.11 -34.67 -11.12
CA ALA A 223 -4.48 -35.83 -11.73
C ALA A 223 -5.52 -36.93 -12.02
N LYS A 224 -5.05 -38.16 -12.26
CA LYS A 224 -5.94 -39.31 -12.42
C LYS A 224 -6.72 -39.56 -11.11
N PRO A 225 -7.98 -40.02 -11.20
CA PRO A 225 -8.76 -40.37 -10.03
C PRO A 225 -8.05 -41.39 -9.15
N LEU A 226 -8.07 -41.17 -7.84
CA LEU A 226 -7.49 -42.07 -6.83
C LEU A 226 -8.34 -43.32 -6.65
N GLU A 227 -7.68 -44.46 -6.48
CA GLU A 227 -8.36 -45.67 -6.01
C GLU A 227 -8.86 -45.47 -4.58
N TRP A 228 -9.96 -46.12 -4.22
CA TRP A 228 -10.61 -45.91 -2.92
C TRP A 228 -9.66 -46.16 -1.73
N GLY A 229 -8.83 -47.20 -1.82
CA GLY A 229 -7.85 -47.52 -0.77
C GLY A 229 -6.74 -46.46 -0.64
N GLU A 230 -6.35 -45.81 -1.74
CA GLU A 230 -5.36 -44.73 -1.73
C GLU A 230 -5.96 -43.45 -1.15
N PHE A 231 -7.22 -43.16 -1.47
CA PHE A 231 -7.99 -42.08 -0.87
C PHE A 231 -8.13 -42.25 0.65
N GLU A 232 -8.46 -43.46 1.12
CA GLU A 232 -8.51 -43.77 2.54
C GLU A 232 -7.13 -43.62 3.20
N ALA A 233 -6.06 -44.09 2.55
CA ALA A 233 -4.71 -43.92 3.06
C ALA A 233 -4.28 -42.45 3.12
N LEU A 234 -4.74 -41.59 2.22
CA LEU A 234 -4.44 -40.16 2.22
C LEU A 234 -5.11 -39.43 3.40
N LEU A 235 -6.37 -39.74 3.68
CA LEU A 235 -7.14 -39.05 4.73
C LEU A 235 -7.04 -39.69 6.12
N ASN A 236 -6.92 -41.01 6.20
CA ASN A 236 -6.89 -41.75 7.48
C ASN A 236 -5.48 -41.94 8.03
N ASN A 237 -4.44 -41.45 7.35
CA ASN A 237 -3.11 -41.50 7.92
C ASN A 237 -3.00 -40.46 9.05
N THR A 238 -3.29 -40.92 10.27
CA THR A 238 -3.19 -40.16 11.52
C THR A 238 -1.81 -39.57 11.76
N ASP A 239 -0.79 -40.09 11.08
CA ASP A 239 0.60 -39.64 11.21
C ASP A 239 1.02 -38.65 10.10
N LYS A 240 0.28 -38.56 8.98
CA LYS A 240 0.67 -37.72 7.82
C LYS A 240 -0.24 -36.53 7.54
N GLY A 241 -1.57 -36.66 7.74
CA GLY A 241 -2.53 -35.58 7.51
C GLY A 241 -2.43 -34.88 6.14
N LEU A 242 -3.20 -33.81 5.96
CA LEU A 242 -3.10 -32.90 4.81
C LEU A 242 -2.23 -31.71 5.20
N THR A 243 -1.02 -31.60 4.64
CA THR A 243 -0.06 -30.55 5.00
C THR A 243 0.05 -29.49 3.92
N VAL A 244 0.07 -28.23 4.34
CA VAL A 244 0.33 -27.04 3.52
C VAL A 244 1.60 -26.38 4.03
N TYR A 245 2.51 -26.06 3.11
CA TYR A 245 3.80 -25.42 3.40
C TYR A 245 3.78 -23.95 2.96
N PHE A 246 4.25 -23.07 3.82
CA PHE A 246 4.37 -21.63 3.61
C PHE A 246 5.84 -21.20 3.58
N ASP A 247 6.18 -20.21 2.75
CA ASP A 247 7.54 -19.61 2.68
C ASP A 247 7.87 -18.68 3.84
N GLN A 248 6.88 -18.34 4.67
CA GLN A 248 7.02 -17.47 5.83
C GLN A 248 6.42 -18.10 7.08
N GLU A 249 6.77 -17.55 8.23
CA GLU A 249 6.13 -17.86 9.49
C GLU A 249 4.73 -17.24 9.55
N MET A 250 3.71 -18.09 9.66
CA MET A 250 2.31 -17.68 9.78
C MET A 250 1.91 -17.44 11.25
N ASP A 251 0.86 -16.63 11.46
CA ASP A 251 0.19 -16.53 12.75
C ASP A 251 -0.71 -17.77 12.95
N ASP A 252 -0.29 -18.64 13.86
CA ASP A 252 -0.95 -19.92 14.15
C ASP A 252 -2.42 -19.76 14.59
N LYS A 253 -2.78 -18.61 15.17
CA LYS A 253 -4.17 -18.31 15.57
C LYS A 253 -5.10 -18.16 14.39
N THR A 254 -4.56 -17.76 13.24
CA THR A 254 -5.34 -17.57 12.00
C THR A 254 -5.56 -18.88 11.24
N ILE A 255 -4.82 -19.93 11.59
CA ILE A 255 -4.92 -21.24 10.97
C ILE A 255 -5.85 -22.13 11.81
N ASN A 256 -7.09 -22.28 11.37
CA ASN A 256 -8.11 -23.01 12.11
C ASN A 256 -9.16 -23.64 11.17
N ARG A 257 -10.14 -24.34 11.75
CA ARG A 257 -11.21 -25.05 11.01
C ARG A 257 -12.09 -24.15 10.12
N HIS A 258 -12.00 -22.83 10.26
CA HIS A 258 -12.74 -21.87 9.43
C HIS A 258 -11.90 -21.32 8.27
N THR A 259 -10.57 -21.49 8.32
CA THR A 259 -9.64 -21.02 7.29
C THR A 259 -9.12 -22.13 6.40
N PHE A 260 -9.19 -23.38 6.84
CA PHE A 260 -9.00 -24.57 6.00
C PHE A 260 -10.32 -25.35 5.88
N LEU A 261 -10.83 -25.44 4.66
CA LEU A 261 -12.08 -26.13 4.36
C LEU A 261 -11.80 -27.31 3.43
N LEU A 262 -12.13 -28.50 3.90
CA LEU A 262 -12.18 -29.71 3.08
C LEU A 262 -13.64 -29.98 2.76
N SER A 263 -13.99 -30.19 1.49
CA SER A 263 -15.35 -30.51 1.10
C SER A 263 -15.41 -31.57 0.02
N VAL A 264 -16.49 -32.33 0.01
CA VAL A 264 -16.76 -33.37 -0.97
C VAL A 264 -18.00 -32.98 -1.76
N ALA A 265 -17.89 -32.96 -3.09
CA ALA A 265 -19.02 -32.75 -3.98
C ALA A 265 -19.93 -33.98 -3.97
N ASN A 266 -21.23 -33.75 -3.84
CA ASN A 266 -22.25 -34.78 -3.81
C ASN A 266 -23.47 -34.31 -4.61
N TYR A 267 -24.31 -35.25 -5.03
CA TYR A 267 -25.50 -34.97 -5.84
C TYR A 267 -26.70 -35.65 -5.21
N ASP A 268 -27.77 -34.88 -5.06
CA ASP A 268 -29.05 -35.37 -4.57
C ASP A 268 -29.87 -35.88 -5.76
N GLU A 269 -30.08 -37.20 -5.87
CA GLU A 269 -30.82 -37.81 -6.99
C GLU A 269 -32.30 -37.41 -7.01
N ASP A 270 -32.91 -37.09 -5.86
CA ASP A 270 -34.32 -36.75 -5.74
C ASP A 270 -34.61 -35.31 -6.16
N THR A 271 -33.68 -34.40 -5.88
CA THR A 271 -33.85 -32.96 -6.15
C THR A 271 -33.04 -32.46 -7.35
N GLY A 272 -32.04 -33.23 -7.78
CA GLY A 272 -31.16 -32.90 -8.89
C GLY A 272 -30.09 -31.83 -8.60
N TYR A 273 -29.86 -31.49 -7.32
CA TYR A 273 -28.88 -30.48 -6.92
C TYR A 273 -27.52 -31.09 -6.56
N ASP A 274 -26.46 -30.42 -7.00
CA ASP A 274 -25.12 -30.61 -6.44
C ASP A 274 -25.00 -29.84 -5.12
N PHE A 275 -24.44 -30.49 -4.10
CA PHE A 275 -24.14 -29.88 -2.82
C PHE A 275 -22.77 -30.33 -2.30
N LYS A 276 -22.10 -29.47 -1.52
CA LYS A 276 -20.81 -29.77 -0.90
C LYS A 276 -20.99 -30.12 0.57
N ARG A 277 -20.44 -31.24 1.02
CA ARG A 277 -20.34 -31.58 2.44
C ARG A 277 -18.98 -31.19 2.97
N TYR A 278 -18.93 -30.34 3.99
CA TYR A 278 -17.69 -29.97 4.65
C TYR A 278 -17.25 -31.05 5.62
N ILE A 279 -15.99 -31.48 5.50
CA ILE A 279 -15.35 -32.38 6.43
C ILE A 279 -14.59 -31.54 7.45
N SER A 280 -14.97 -31.68 8.73
CA SER A 280 -14.31 -30.96 9.81
C SER A 280 -12.97 -31.61 10.17
N PRO A 281 -11.88 -30.82 10.32
CA PRO A 281 -10.64 -31.36 10.86
C PRO A 281 -10.83 -31.77 12.32
N GLU A 282 -10.22 -32.87 12.72
CA GLU A 282 -10.14 -33.33 14.11
C GLU A 282 -9.26 -32.40 14.93
N ARG A 283 -8.07 -32.13 14.37
CA ARG A 283 -7.05 -31.28 14.96
C ARG A 283 -6.21 -30.67 13.85
N ILE A 284 -5.57 -29.56 14.18
CA ILE A 284 -4.67 -28.83 13.30
C ILE A 284 -3.36 -28.68 14.05
N GLU A 285 -2.28 -29.16 13.46
CA GLU A 285 -0.94 -28.96 13.98
C GLU A 285 -0.24 -27.88 13.16
N TYR A 286 0.46 -26.99 13.86
CA TYR A 286 1.29 -25.97 13.24
C TYR A 286 2.72 -26.13 13.72
N ALA A 287 3.67 -26.09 12.78
CA ALA A 287 5.08 -26.18 13.09
C ALA A 287 5.89 -25.22 12.21
N LYS A 288 7.04 -24.82 12.75
CA LYS A 288 7.99 -23.92 12.09
C LYS A 288 9.14 -24.76 11.54
N ASP A 289 9.65 -24.37 10.39
CA ASP A 289 10.83 -24.99 9.78
C ASP A 289 11.85 -23.92 9.39
N ALA A 290 13.01 -24.34 8.90
CA ALA A 290 14.09 -23.43 8.52
C ALA A 290 13.74 -22.53 7.31
N HIS A 291 12.64 -22.84 6.60
CA HIS A 291 12.25 -22.20 5.34
C HIS A 291 10.89 -21.50 5.43
N GLY A 292 10.29 -21.40 6.63
CA GLY A 292 8.97 -20.83 6.85
C GLY A 292 8.18 -21.62 7.89
N SER A 293 7.00 -22.08 7.51
CA SER A 293 6.11 -22.82 8.40
C SER A 293 5.21 -23.77 7.64
N HIS A 294 4.60 -24.72 8.34
CA HIS A 294 3.60 -25.61 7.75
C HIS A 294 2.48 -25.93 8.72
N ALA A 295 1.30 -26.16 8.16
CA ALA A 295 0.11 -26.55 8.88
C ALA A 295 -0.39 -27.90 8.38
N THR A 296 -0.63 -28.83 9.30
CA THR A 296 -1.12 -30.18 9.01
C THR A 296 -2.52 -30.36 9.58
N PHE A 297 -3.46 -30.71 8.70
CA PHE A 297 -4.87 -30.91 9.01
C PHE A 297 -5.15 -32.41 9.09
N PHE A 298 -5.57 -32.86 10.28
CA PHE A 298 -5.96 -34.24 10.50
C PHE A 298 -7.48 -34.34 10.45
N VAL A 299 -7.99 -35.38 9.83
CA VAL A 299 -9.41 -35.52 9.53
C VAL A 299 -10.01 -36.63 10.40
N ASN A 300 -11.09 -36.32 11.13
CA ASN A 300 -11.66 -37.21 12.16
C ASN A 300 -12.31 -38.47 11.58
N GLU A 301 -11.86 -39.69 11.90
CA GLU A 301 -12.50 -40.93 11.41
C GLU A 301 -14.05 -40.99 11.51
N ALA A 302 -14.69 -40.22 12.39
CA ALA A 302 -16.15 -40.09 12.47
C ALA A 302 -16.80 -39.47 11.22
N TRP A 303 -16.10 -38.64 10.42
CA TRP A 303 -16.62 -38.19 9.11
C TRP A 303 -16.94 -39.38 8.21
N ARG A 304 -16.25 -40.52 8.41
CA ARG A 304 -16.53 -41.77 7.71
C ARG A 304 -17.91 -42.34 8.08
N LYS A 305 -18.34 -42.18 9.34
CA LYS A 305 -19.66 -42.67 9.77
C LYS A 305 -20.79 -41.77 9.28
N ASP A 306 -20.68 -40.45 9.41
CA ASP A 306 -21.80 -39.57 9.01
C ASP A 306 -21.83 -39.22 7.51
N THR A 307 -20.69 -39.31 6.79
CA THR A 307 -20.65 -39.08 5.33
C THR A 307 -20.90 -40.37 4.53
N PHE A 308 -20.73 -41.55 5.16
CA PHE A 308 -20.81 -42.85 4.49
C PHE A 308 -21.70 -43.91 5.17
N VAL A 309 -22.46 -43.59 6.23
CA VAL A 309 -23.55 -44.46 6.68
C VAL A 309 -24.77 -44.16 5.80
N GLY A 310 -24.97 -44.99 4.78
CA GLY A 310 -26.02 -44.90 3.76
C GLY A 310 -25.47 -44.99 2.34
N THR A 311 -26.34 -44.96 1.32
CA THR A 311 -25.94 -44.89 -0.10
C THR A 311 -25.40 -43.50 -0.42
N SER A 312 -24.13 -43.26 -0.15
CA SER A 312 -23.44 -42.02 -0.51
C SER A 312 -22.94 -42.10 -1.95
N LYS A 313 -23.28 -41.14 -2.82
CA LYS A 313 -22.92 -41.19 -4.25
C LYS A 313 -21.43 -41.33 -4.50
N ILE A 314 -20.58 -40.70 -3.69
CA ILE A 314 -19.12 -40.85 -3.81
C ILE A 314 -18.67 -42.31 -3.67
N GLN A 315 -19.37 -43.15 -2.89
CA GLN A 315 -19.08 -44.59 -2.83
C GLN A 315 -19.56 -45.32 -4.08
N LYS A 316 -20.68 -44.88 -4.68
CA LYS A 316 -21.32 -45.55 -5.82
C LYS A 316 -20.65 -45.19 -7.15
N ASP A 317 -20.32 -43.91 -7.33
CA ASP A 317 -19.93 -43.30 -8.60
C ASP A 317 -18.57 -42.56 -8.53
N GLY A 318 -17.97 -42.44 -7.34
CA GLY A 318 -16.81 -41.57 -7.13
C GLY A 318 -17.20 -40.10 -6.98
N GLY A 319 -16.22 -39.22 -6.79
CA GLY A 319 -16.48 -37.80 -6.60
C GLY A 319 -15.24 -36.95 -6.42
N ASP A 320 -15.44 -35.64 -6.44
CA ASP A 320 -14.38 -34.66 -6.28
C ASP A 320 -14.27 -34.19 -4.83
N VAL A 321 -13.03 -34.12 -4.36
CA VAL A 321 -12.64 -33.56 -3.07
C VAL A 321 -11.98 -32.22 -3.33
N GLU A 322 -12.55 -31.16 -2.75
CA GLU A 322 -12.04 -29.80 -2.85
C GLU A 322 -11.47 -29.34 -1.51
N ILE A 323 -10.28 -28.76 -1.55
CA ILE A 323 -9.54 -28.18 -0.44
C ILE A 323 -9.40 -26.69 -0.68
N VAL A 324 -9.87 -25.89 0.27
CA VAL A 324 -9.84 -24.43 0.21
C VAL A 324 -9.10 -23.87 1.42
N LEU A 325 -8.06 -23.07 1.18
CA LEU A 325 -7.51 -22.16 2.20
C LEU A 325 -8.08 -20.77 1.96
N ARG A 326 -8.70 -20.19 2.99
CA ARG A 326 -9.20 -18.81 2.96
C ARG A 326 -8.04 -17.85 3.22
N GLY A 327 -7.25 -17.55 2.20
CA GLY A 327 -6.03 -16.73 2.33
C GLY A 327 -6.31 -15.33 2.89
N ASN A 328 -7.51 -14.79 2.64
CA ASN A 328 -7.99 -13.54 3.23
C ASN A 328 -8.02 -13.51 4.78
N LEU A 329 -8.06 -14.69 5.41
CA LEU A 329 -8.18 -14.84 6.87
C LEU A 329 -6.91 -15.39 7.51
N ILE A 330 -5.94 -15.84 6.72
CA ILE A 330 -4.67 -16.41 7.18
C ILE A 330 -3.61 -15.33 7.04
N THR A 331 -2.95 -14.95 8.13
CA THR A 331 -1.94 -13.88 8.11
C THR A 331 -0.59 -14.34 8.63
N ASN A 332 0.49 -13.66 8.22
CA ASN A 332 1.79 -13.78 8.89
C ASN A 332 1.84 -12.94 10.19
N LEU A 333 2.96 -13.02 10.90
CA LEU A 333 3.19 -12.25 12.13
C LEU A 333 3.22 -10.72 11.93
N LYS A 334 3.37 -10.24 10.69
CA LYS A 334 3.31 -8.82 10.32
C LYS A 334 1.87 -8.35 10.02
N GLY A 335 0.89 -9.25 10.06
CA GLY A 335 -0.50 -8.97 9.73
C GLY A 335 -0.81 -8.90 8.23
N GLN A 336 0.09 -9.40 7.37
CA GLN A 336 -0.14 -9.51 5.93
C GLN A 336 -0.89 -10.81 5.63
N ALA A 337 -1.95 -10.74 4.83
CA ALA A 337 -2.71 -11.93 4.44
C ALA A 337 -1.96 -12.78 3.41
N LEU A 338 -2.21 -14.09 3.42
CA LEU A 338 -1.72 -15.07 2.45
C LEU A 338 -2.10 -14.65 1.03
N ASP A 339 -1.13 -14.60 0.12
CA ASP A 339 -1.36 -14.49 -1.31
C ASP A 339 -1.72 -15.88 -1.86
N GLY A 340 -3.00 -16.20 -1.73
CA GLY A 340 -3.52 -17.56 -1.81
C GLY A 340 -3.82 -18.05 -3.22
N ASP A 341 -3.87 -17.19 -4.22
CA ASP A 341 -4.36 -17.56 -5.56
C ASP A 341 -3.49 -18.66 -6.20
N PHE A 342 -4.03 -19.87 -6.35
CA PHE A 342 -3.28 -21.01 -6.89
C PHE A 342 -3.28 -21.05 -8.43
N ILE A 343 -2.67 -20.04 -9.04
CA ILE A 343 -2.75 -19.81 -10.49
C ILE A 343 -2.09 -20.96 -11.27
N ALA A 344 -2.90 -21.62 -12.11
CA ALA A 344 -2.47 -22.72 -12.99
C ALA A 344 -1.77 -23.88 -12.25
N GLY A 345 -2.07 -24.08 -10.96
CA GLY A 345 -1.49 -25.16 -10.15
C GLY A 345 0.02 -25.03 -9.90
N LYS A 346 0.58 -23.81 -9.99
CA LYS A 346 2.00 -23.55 -9.82
C LYS A 346 2.30 -23.00 -8.43
N PHE A 347 3.47 -23.39 -7.92
CA PHE A 347 4.06 -22.85 -6.70
C PHE A 347 5.18 -21.86 -7.04
N PRO A 348 5.43 -20.84 -6.22
CA PRO A 348 4.61 -20.40 -5.07
C PRO A 348 3.22 -19.93 -5.52
N SER A 349 2.21 -20.01 -4.64
CA SER A 349 0.89 -19.43 -4.91
C SER A 349 0.99 -17.91 -5.03
N GLY A 350 -0.02 -17.30 -5.62
CA GLY A 350 -0.26 -15.87 -5.51
C GLY A 350 -0.27 -15.09 -6.82
N ASN A 351 -0.73 -13.84 -6.73
CA ASN A 351 -0.83 -12.89 -7.84
C ASN A 351 -0.16 -11.54 -7.55
N GLY A 352 0.52 -11.42 -6.40
CA GLY A 352 1.09 -10.19 -5.86
C GLY A 352 0.10 -9.37 -5.02
N VAL A 353 -0.99 -9.95 -4.53
CA VAL A 353 -2.00 -9.23 -3.74
C VAL A 353 -2.38 -10.04 -2.51
N GLN A 354 -2.49 -9.34 -1.38
CA GLN A 354 -2.92 -9.96 -0.12
C GLN A 354 -4.32 -10.58 -0.26
N GLY A 355 -4.44 -11.84 0.18
CA GLY A 355 -5.70 -12.57 0.19
C GLY A 355 -5.86 -13.48 -1.02
N GLY A 356 -7.12 -13.66 -1.43
CA GLY A 356 -7.48 -14.73 -2.36
C GLY A 356 -7.57 -16.08 -1.66
N ASP A 357 -8.25 -17.02 -2.31
CA ASP A 357 -8.46 -18.35 -1.77
C ASP A 357 -7.60 -19.35 -2.54
N PHE A 358 -6.78 -20.13 -1.83
CA PHE A 358 -6.08 -21.25 -2.42
C PHE A 358 -7.06 -22.39 -2.60
N VAL A 359 -7.33 -22.78 -3.84
CA VAL A 359 -8.25 -23.87 -4.16
C VAL A 359 -7.50 -24.99 -4.86
N SER A 360 -7.58 -26.19 -4.31
CA SER A 360 -6.99 -27.41 -4.87
C SER A 360 -8.01 -28.54 -4.79
N TRP A 361 -8.01 -29.44 -5.77
CA TRP A 361 -8.93 -30.58 -5.81
C TRP A 361 -8.27 -31.84 -6.36
N PHE A 362 -8.86 -32.98 -6.06
CA PHE A 362 -8.56 -34.29 -6.65
C PHE A 362 -9.83 -35.15 -6.72
N SER A 363 -9.85 -36.11 -7.64
CA SER A 363 -11.00 -37.00 -7.87
C SER A 363 -10.75 -38.38 -7.25
N VAL A 364 -11.82 -39.05 -6.84
CA VAL A 364 -11.79 -40.38 -6.21
C VAL A 364 -12.73 -41.32 -6.98
N LEU A 365 -12.28 -42.55 -7.22
CA LEU A 365 -13.08 -43.60 -7.85
C LEU A 365 -14.15 -44.17 -6.92
N PRO A 366 -15.17 -44.87 -7.45
CA PRO A 366 -16.13 -45.59 -6.62
C PRO A 366 -15.49 -46.58 -5.65
N MET A 367 -16.18 -46.83 -4.53
CA MET A 367 -15.79 -47.88 -3.60
C MET A 367 -15.95 -49.27 -4.26
N PRO A 368 -14.95 -50.17 -4.13
CA PRO A 368 -15.05 -51.53 -4.65
C PRO A 368 -16.24 -52.27 -4.04
N LYS A 369 -17.08 -52.88 -4.89
CA LYS A 369 -18.18 -53.74 -4.41
C LYS A 369 -17.59 -54.96 -3.67
N PRO A 370 -18.12 -55.36 -2.51
CA PRO A 370 -17.66 -56.57 -1.83
C PRO A 370 -17.81 -57.76 -2.77
N GLN A 371 -16.72 -58.50 -2.99
CA GLN A 371 -16.76 -59.74 -3.77
C GLN A 371 -17.71 -60.71 -3.07
N LYS A 372 -18.83 -61.04 -3.71
CA LYS A 372 -19.67 -62.15 -3.26
C LYS A 372 -18.80 -63.41 -3.30
N SER A 373 -18.52 -63.99 -2.14
CA SER A 373 -17.98 -65.34 -2.04
C SER A 373 -18.92 -66.27 -2.83
N GLN A 374 -18.42 -66.84 -3.93
CA GLN A 374 -19.11 -67.93 -4.61
C GLN A 374 -19.15 -69.10 -3.62
N GLY A 375 -20.34 -69.33 -3.06
CA GLY A 375 -20.67 -70.52 -2.28
C GLY A 375 -21.34 -71.55 -3.17
#